data_AF-A0A819U035-F1
#
_entry.id   AF-A0A819U035-F1
#
_cell.length_a   1.000
_cell.length_b   1.000
_cell.length_c   1.000
_cell.angle_alpha   90.00
_cell.angle_beta   90.00
_cell.angle_gamma   90.00
#
_symmetry.space_group_name_H-M   'P 1'
#
loop_
_entity.id
_entity.type
_entity.pdbx_description
1 polymer ?
#
loop_
_entity_poly.entity_id
_entity_poly.type
_entity_poly.pdbx_seq_one_letter_code
_entity_poly.pdbx_strand_id
1 'polypeptide(L)'
;SLIGINRSEGNASTGRTTNLSLINHNIYTHIKDKFQNTYIQAVSNSDNDNTIVSDEKWSVVVIREPFLLHQFRDDVKFTLSNDEIEEEEEENRRATERIKCVQCNDFYIEQDNRMGACVHHDGFIYDNYSSRLEVWTQRGAIEQLLKEEARSIQPSAYGMQASEQKEHLERMKQRFKFICCHQTLFIGGMMGGCKKGKHSSPNVTVEKWEETCHENVLEIVDLHCCDIDDLSSVVK
;
A
#
# COMPACT_ATOMS: atom_id res chain seq x y z
N SER A 1 -8.54 12.57 -36.25
CA SER A 1 -7.31 12.79 -35.46
C SER A 1 -7.55 12.32 -34.04
N LEU A 2 -6.55 11.69 -33.41
CA LEU A 2 -6.64 11.17 -32.04
C LEU A 2 -6.01 12.15 -31.06
N ILE A 3 -6.63 12.33 -29.89
CA ILE A 3 -6.02 12.99 -28.73
C ILE A 3 -5.25 11.90 -27.98
N GLY A 4 -4.02 12.18 -27.60
CA GLY A 4 -3.17 11.24 -26.88
C GLY A 4 -2.50 11.91 -25.70
N ILE A 5 -1.86 11.10 -24.87
CA ILE A 5 -1.03 11.59 -23.78
C ILE A 5 0.40 11.14 -24.05
N ASN A 6 1.33 12.08 -23.94
CA ASN A 6 2.74 11.78 -23.88
C ASN A 6 3.08 11.47 -22.42
N ARG A 7 3.55 10.25 -22.17
CA ARG A 7 4.02 9.82 -20.86
C ARG A 7 5.54 9.86 -20.87
N SER A 8 6.09 10.72 -20.01
CA SER A 8 7.53 10.88 -19.84
C SER A 8 7.90 10.45 -18.42
N GLU A 9 8.70 9.39 -18.32
CA GLU A 9 9.13 8.83 -17.04
C GLU A 9 10.54 9.33 -16.71
N GLY A 10 10.69 9.98 -15.57
CA GLY A 10 11.96 10.42 -15.02
C GLY A 10 12.36 9.54 -13.84
N ASN A 11 13.57 8.98 -13.88
CA ASN A 11 14.17 8.35 -12.70
C ASN A 11 14.98 9.40 -11.93
N ALA A 12 14.45 9.90 -10.82
CA ALA A 12 15.19 10.73 -9.89
C ALA A 12 15.72 9.88 -8.72
N SER A 13 16.78 10.34 -8.07
CA SER A 13 17.34 9.70 -6.86
C SER A 13 16.34 9.63 -5.69
N THR A 14 15.23 10.34 -5.79
CA THR A 14 14.12 10.36 -4.83
C THR A 14 12.87 9.64 -5.33
N GLY A 15 12.90 8.95 -6.47
CA GLY A 15 11.78 8.15 -7.00
C GLY A 15 11.55 8.27 -8.51
N ARG A 16 10.60 7.47 -9.03
CA ARG A 16 10.07 7.60 -10.39
C ARG A 16 9.04 8.73 -10.42
N THR A 17 9.23 9.70 -11.31
CA THR A 17 8.22 10.72 -11.61
C THR A 17 7.64 10.46 -13.00
N THR A 18 6.32 10.38 -13.09
CA THR A 18 5.60 10.27 -14.37
C THR A 18 5.01 11.64 -14.70
N ASN A 19 5.54 12.28 -15.75
CA ASN A 19 4.98 13.49 -16.32
C ASN A 19 4.06 13.11 -17.48
N LEU A 20 2.79 13.44 -17.37
CA LEU A 20 1.77 13.24 -18.40
C LEU A 20 1.49 14.59 -19.08
N SER A 21 1.58 14.65 -20.40
CA SER A 21 1.25 15.86 -21.16
C SER A 21 0.33 15.55 -22.33
N LEU A 22 -0.70 16.37 -22.51
CA LEU A 22 -1.67 16.23 -23.59
C LEU A 22 -1.03 16.49 -24.97
N ILE A 23 -1.22 15.57 -25.91
CA ILE A 23 -0.86 15.72 -27.32
C ILE A 23 -2.11 16.19 -28.09
N ASN A 24 -1.91 17.03 -29.10
CA ASN A 24 -2.97 17.56 -29.96
C ASN A 24 -3.99 18.45 -29.24
N HIS A 25 -3.50 19.43 -28.47
CA HIS A 25 -4.33 20.38 -27.70
C HIS A 25 -5.44 21.04 -28.51
N ASN A 26 -5.17 21.44 -29.76
CA ASN A 26 -6.20 22.07 -30.62
C ASN A 26 -7.42 21.17 -30.86
N ILE A 27 -7.21 19.86 -31.00
CA ILE A 27 -8.30 18.89 -31.19
C ILE A 27 -9.05 18.70 -29.88
N TYR A 28 -8.32 18.63 -28.76
CA TYR A 28 -8.91 18.56 -27.42
C TYR A 28 -9.81 19.77 -27.13
N THR A 29 -9.32 20.99 -27.34
CA THR A 29 -10.10 22.22 -27.19
C THR A 29 -11.34 22.19 -28.07
N HIS A 30 -11.20 21.78 -29.34
CA HIS A 30 -12.35 21.69 -30.24
C HIS A 30 -13.42 20.69 -29.74
N ILE A 31 -13.01 19.52 -29.25
CA ILE A 31 -13.95 18.53 -28.70
C ILE A 31 -14.59 19.05 -27.41
N LYS A 32 -13.80 19.64 -26.50
CA LYS A 32 -14.28 20.27 -25.26
C LYS A 32 -15.34 21.33 -25.57
N ASP A 33 -15.06 22.24 -26.49
CA ASP A 33 -15.98 23.29 -26.90
C ASP A 33 -17.26 22.71 -27.50
N LYS A 34 -17.15 21.70 -28.38
CA LYS A 34 -18.32 21.04 -28.97
C LYS A 34 -19.18 20.36 -27.91
N PHE A 35 -18.54 19.70 -26.94
CA PHE A 35 -19.22 19.01 -25.86
C PHE A 35 -19.96 20.02 -24.96
N GLN A 36 -19.29 21.10 -24.55
CA GLN A 36 -19.90 22.16 -23.74
C GLN A 36 -21.04 22.89 -24.47
N ASN A 37 -20.96 23.04 -25.79
CA ASN A 37 -22.02 23.69 -26.58
C ASN A 37 -23.22 22.77 -26.89
N THR A 38 -23.24 21.55 -26.35
CA THR A 38 -24.32 20.60 -26.53
C THR A 38 -25.41 20.88 -25.49
N TYR A 39 -26.35 21.78 -25.82
CA TYR A 39 -27.54 22.05 -25.01
C TYR A 39 -28.80 21.84 -25.86
N ILE A 40 -29.93 21.56 -25.18
CA ILE A 40 -31.27 21.59 -25.79
C ILE A 40 -31.52 23.01 -26.27
N GLN A 41 -31.49 23.23 -27.59
CA GLN A 41 -31.74 24.53 -28.17
C GLN A 41 -33.23 24.60 -28.49
N ALA A 42 -33.99 25.40 -27.72
CA ALA A 42 -35.38 25.69 -28.08
C ALA A 42 -35.36 26.51 -29.38
N VAL A 43 -35.80 25.90 -30.48
CA VAL A 43 -35.90 26.59 -31.76
C VAL A 43 -37.13 27.47 -31.71
N SER A 44 -36.96 28.78 -31.50
CA SER A 44 -38.02 29.75 -31.74
C SER A 44 -38.14 29.98 -33.24
N ASN A 45 -38.90 29.12 -33.93
CA ASN A 45 -39.30 29.41 -35.31
C ASN A 45 -40.26 30.60 -35.29
N SER A 46 -39.80 31.73 -35.81
CA SER A 46 -40.67 32.82 -36.20
C SER A 46 -41.55 32.35 -37.36
N ASP A 47 -42.85 32.64 -37.20
CA ASP A 47 -43.94 32.53 -38.17
C ASP A 47 -44.70 31.19 -38.22
N ASN A 48 -45.74 31.16 -37.36
CA ASN A 48 -47.05 30.55 -37.60
C ASN A 48 -47.24 29.02 -37.58
N ASP A 49 -46.48 28.27 -36.79
CA ASP A 49 -46.95 26.95 -36.35
C ASP A 49 -46.56 26.66 -34.90
N ASN A 50 -47.56 26.38 -34.05
CA ASN A 50 -47.45 26.16 -32.60
C ASN A 50 -46.76 24.83 -32.21
N THR A 51 -45.86 24.31 -33.05
CA THR A 51 -45.04 23.13 -32.74
C THR A 51 -43.67 23.60 -32.27
N ILE A 52 -43.48 23.66 -30.96
CA ILE A 52 -42.15 23.78 -30.36
C ILE A 52 -41.42 22.47 -30.66
N VAL A 53 -40.64 22.45 -31.74
CA VAL A 53 -39.71 21.36 -32.02
C VAL A 53 -38.42 21.67 -31.27
N SER A 54 -38.19 20.96 -30.16
CA SER A 54 -36.90 20.98 -29.48
C SER A 54 -35.94 20.09 -30.25
N ASP A 55 -34.94 20.68 -30.91
CA ASP A 55 -33.84 19.92 -31.48
C ASP A 55 -32.88 19.54 -30.36
N GLU A 56 -32.95 18.28 -29.96
CA GLU A 56 -32.03 17.70 -28.99
C GLU A 56 -30.71 17.35 -29.69
N LYS A 57 -29.62 17.97 -29.24
CA LYS A 57 -28.27 17.65 -29.69
C LYS A 57 -27.60 16.79 -28.62
N TRP A 58 -27.01 15.68 -29.04
CA TRP A 58 -26.26 14.78 -28.18
C TRP A 58 -24.80 14.72 -28.64
N SER A 59 -23.88 14.71 -27.69
CA SER A 59 -22.45 14.51 -27.91
C SER A 59 -21.98 13.37 -27.03
N VAL A 60 -21.27 12.41 -27.63
CA VAL A 60 -20.69 11.27 -26.91
C VAL A 60 -19.19 11.30 -27.12
N VAL A 61 -18.44 11.24 -26.02
CA VAL A 61 -16.97 11.16 -26.03
C VAL A 61 -16.58 9.89 -25.30
N VAL A 62 -15.70 9.10 -25.91
CA VAL A 62 -15.14 7.89 -25.32
C VAL A 62 -13.68 8.14 -25.01
N ILE A 63 -13.33 8.13 -23.73
CA ILE A 63 -11.98 8.35 -23.24
C ILE A 63 -11.49 7.06 -22.61
N ARG A 64 -10.37 6.53 -23.11
CA ARG A 64 -9.78 5.28 -22.62
C ARG A 64 -8.71 5.48 -21.56
N GLU A 65 -8.09 6.65 -21.54
CA GLU A 65 -6.97 6.94 -20.66
C GLU A 65 -7.50 7.67 -19.41
N PRO A 66 -7.25 7.14 -18.18
CA PRO A 66 -7.83 7.68 -16.95
C PRO A 66 -7.46 9.15 -16.66
N PHE A 67 -6.20 9.55 -16.85
CA PHE A 67 -5.77 10.92 -16.66
C PHE A 67 -6.52 11.89 -17.61
N LEU A 68 -6.68 11.50 -18.89
CA LEU A 68 -7.47 12.29 -19.84
C LEU A 68 -8.93 12.37 -19.44
N LEU A 69 -9.47 11.28 -18.89
CA LEU A 69 -10.87 11.21 -18.44
C LEU A 69 -11.10 12.20 -17.29
N HIS A 70 -10.25 12.16 -16.26
CA HIS A 70 -10.30 13.11 -15.14
C HIS A 70 -10.14 14.55 -15.63
N GLN A 71 -9.12 14.83 -16.45
CA GLN A 71 -8.89 16.16 -16.98
C GLN A 71 -10.08 16.67 -17.80
N PHE A 72 -10.66 15.84 -18.67
CA PHE A 72 -11.81 16.22 -19.49
C PHE A 72 -13.06 16.45 -18.65
N ARG A 73 -13.31 15.58 -17.66
CA ARG A 73 -14.40 15.69 -16.69
C ARG A 73 -14.36 17.02 -15.95
N ASP A 74 -13.20 17.40 -15.42
CA ASP A 74 -13.01 18.68 -14.74
C ASP A 74 -13.22 19.86 -15.69
N ASP A 75 -12.66 19.76 -16.89
CA ASP A 75 -12.71 20.79 -17.91
C ASP A 75 -14.13 21.08 -18.41
N VAL A 76 -14.96 20.05 -18.57
CA VAL A 76 -16.36 20.18 -18.99
C VAL A 76 -17.34 20.33 -17.82
N LYS A 77 -16.85 20.26 -16.57
CA LYS A 77 -17.66 20.23 -15.35
C LYS A 77 -18.73 19.15 -15.41
N PHE A 78 -18.33 17.96 -15.85
CA PHE A 78 -19.25 16.84 -15.99
C PHE A 78 -19.83 16.47 -14.62
N THR A 79 -21.15 16.24 -14.56
CA THR A 79 -21.79 15.82 -13.31
C THR A 79 -21.55 14.34 -13.10
N LEU A 80 -21.11 14.01 -11.90
CA LEU A 80 -20.64 12.69 -11.54
C LEU A 80 -21.80 11.89 -11.01
N SER A 81 -21.79 10.58 -11.26
CA SER A 81 -22.67 9.67 -10.54
C SER A 81 -22.25 9.59 -9.06
N ASN A 82 -23.19 9.20 -8.19
CA ASN A 82 -22.88 9.00 -6.77
C ASN A 82 -21.79 7.95 -6.56
N ASP A 83 -21.80 6.89 -7.37
CA ASP A 83 -20.82 5.81 -7.31
C ASP A 83 -19.40 6.31 -7.62
N GLU A 84 -19.25 7.18 -8.63
CA GLU A 84 -17.96 7.80 -8.98
C GLU A 84 -17.46 8.78 -7.92
N ILE A 85 -18.36 9.45 -7.20
CA ILE A 85 -17.99 10.34 -6.08
C ILE A 85 -17.47 9.49 -4.92
N GLU A 86 -18.15 8.40 -4.57
CA GLU A 86 -17.73 7.50 -3.51
C GLU A 86 -16.36 6.85 -3.80
N GLU A 87 -16.12 6.44 -5.05
CA GLU A 87 -14.82 5.90 -5.47
C GLU A 87 -13.68 6.93 -5.34
N GLU A 88 -13.91 8.18 -5.75
CA GLU A 88 -12.94 9.27 -5.64
C GLU A 88 -12.67 9.65 -4.16
N GLU A 89 -13.70 9.67 -3.33
CA GLU A 89 -13.56 9.89 -1.89
C GLU A 89 -12.79 8.76 -1.20
N GLU A 90 -13.05 7.51 -1.58
CA GLU A 90 -12.33 6.33 -1.07
C GLU A 90 -10.86 6.33 -1.49
N GLU A 91 -10.55 6.68 -2.74
CA GLU A 91 -9.17 6.81 -3.23
C GLU A 91 -8.42 7.94 -2.49
N ASN A 92 -9.05 9.10 -2.33
CA ASN A 92 -8.51 10.22 -1.56
C ASN A 92 -8.30 9.86 -0.08
N ARG A 93 -9.20 9.07 0.51
CA ARG A 93 -9.05 8.57 1.88
C ARG A 93 -7.83 7.65 1.97
N ARG A 94 -7.68 6.69 1.06
CA ARG A 94 -6.51 5.79 1.00
C ARG A 94 -5.19 6.53 0.80
N ALA A 95 -5.22 7.63 0.03
CA ALA A 95 -4.04 8.45 -0.21
C ALA A 95 -3.58 9.24 1.03
N THR A 96 -4.47 9.49 2.01
CA THR A 96 -4.20 10.36 3.16
C THR A 96 -4.21 9.64 4.51
N GLU A 97 -4.89 8.51 4.61
CA GLU A 97 -5.07 7.75 5.84
C GLU A 97 -3.78 7.01 6.24
N ARG A 98 -3.49 7.00 7.56
CA ARG A 98 -2.39 6.23 8.12
C ARG A 98 -2.84 4.79 8.34
N ILE A 99 -2.29 3.88 7.55
CA ILE A 99 -2.59 2.44 7.59
C ILE A 99 -1.54 1.75 8.47
N LYS A 100 -1.95 0.80 9.33
CA LYS A 100 -1.02 0.01 10.14
C LYS A 100 -0.57 -1.23 9.37
N CYS A 101 0.73 -1.37 9.13
CA CYS A 101 1.31 -2.52 8.44
C CYS A 101 1.19 -3.80 9.28
N VAL A 102 0.72 -4.91 8.70
CA VAL A 102 0.64 -6.21 9.42
C VAL A 102 2.00 -6.87 9.66
N GLN A 103 3.01 -6.57 8.84
CA GLN A 103 4.31 -7.22 8.91
C GLN A 103 5.25 -6.54 9.92
N CYS A 104 5.40 -5.21 9.82
CA CYS A 104 6.30 -4.45 10.70
C CYS A 104 5.57 -3.74 11.86
N ASN A 105 4.23 -3.75 11.89
CA ASN A 105 3.41 -3.03 12.87
C ASN A 105 3.54 -1.50 12.88
N ASP A 106 4.32 -0.91 11.95
CA ASP A 106 4.43 0.54 11.78
C ASP A 106 3.25 1.11 10.98
N PHE A 107 3.03 2.42 11.12
CA PHE A 107 2.06 3.16 10.33
C PHE A 107 2.69 3.73 9.05
N TYR A 108 1.97 3.65 7.94
CA TYR A 108 2.40 4.15 6.64
C TYR A 108 1.24 4.83 5.89
N ILE A 109 1.56 5.58 4.85
CA ILE A 109 0.60 6.18 3.91
C ILE A 109 0.82 5.50 2.56
N GLU A 110 -0.24 5.09 1.87
CA GLU A 110 -0.13 4.28 0.64
C GLU A 110 0.65 5.01 -0.47
N GLN A 111 0.51 6.34 -0.57
CA GLN A 111 1.26 7.17 -1.53
C GLN A 111 2.79 7.13 -1.32
N ASP A 112 3.23 6.93 -0.07
CA ASP A 112 4.65 6.81 0.30
C ASP A 112 5.13 5.35 0.36
N ASN A 113 4.24 4.38 0.10
CA ASN A 113 4.51 2.95 0.24
C ASN A 113 5.36 2.40 -0.92
N ARG A 114 6.68 2.56 -0.80
CA ARG A 114 7.65 2.16 -1.82
C ARG A 114 8.33 0.85 -1.45
N MET A 115 8.93 0.20 -2.44
CA MET A 115 9.76 -0.99 -2.19
C MET A 115 10.90 -0.63 -1.23
N GLY A 116 10.97 -1.35 -0.11
CA GLY A 116 11.95 -1.13 0.95
C GLY A 116 11.52 -0.17 2.06
N ALA A 117 10.30 0.38 1.99
CA ALA A 117 9.71 1.17 3.08
C ALA A 117 9.41 0.28 4.30
N CYS A 118 8.89 -0.93 4.07
CA CYS A 118 8.68 -1.92 5.12
C CYS A 118 9.93 -2.76 5.30
N VAL A 119 10.40 -2.85 6.54
CA VAL A 119 11.49 -3.74 6.93
C VAL A 119 11.00 -4.63 8.06
N HIS A 120 10.89 -5.94 7.81
CA HIS A 120 10.31 -6.90 8.76
C HIS A 120 11.06 -8.23 8.76
N HIS A 121 10.76 -9.06 9.75
CA HIS A 121 11.17 -10.46 9.79
C HIS A 121 9.98 -11.33 9.39
N ASP A 122 10.19 -12.25 8.45
CA ASP A 122 9.21 -13.27 8.11
C ASP A 122 9.32 -14.45 9.08
N GLY A 123 8.20 -14.92 9.61
CA GLY A 123 8.16 -16.07 10.49
C GLY A 123 8.37 -15.77 11.97
N PHE A 124 8.46 -16.84 12.76
CA PHE A 124 8.40 -16.78 14.22
C PHE A 124 9.77 -16.65 14.89
N ILE A 125 9.74 -16.32 16.18
CA ILE A 125 10.92 -16.33 17.05
C ILE A 125 11.00 -17.68 17.74
N TYR A 126 12.20 -18.22 17.86
CA TYR A 126 12.44 -19.46 18.58
C TYR A 126 13.55 -19.30 19.61
N ASP A 127 13.53 -20.18 20.61
CA ASP A 127 14.55 -20.28 21.63
C ASP A 127 15.68 -21.21 21.15
N ASN A 128 16.86 -20.63 20.88
CA ASN A 128 18.02 -21.36 20.39
C ASN A 128 18.69 -22.26 21.45
N TYR A 129 18.30 -22.14 22.73
CA TYR A 129 18.79 -22.98 23.83
C TYR A 129 17.80 -24.06 24.25
N SER A 130 16.56 -23.99 23.77
CA SER A 130 15.58 -25.04 23.99
C SER A 130 15.88 -26.24 23.09
N SER A 131 15.72 -27.44 23.64
CA SER A 131 15.74 -28.69 22.85
C SER A 131 14.43 -28.92 22.08
N ARG A 132 13.41 -28.08 22.31
CA ARG A 132 12.11 -28.12 21.64
C ARG A 132 11.91 -26.83 20.84
N LEU A 133 11.36 -26.96 19.63
CA LEU A 133 11.00 -25.82 18.81
C LEU A 133 9.72 -25.19 19.35
N GLU A 134 9.88 -24.26 20.29
CA GLU A 134 8.79 -23.43 20.78
C GLU A 134 8.69 -22.15 19.93
N VAL A 135 7.46 -21.83 19.53
CA VAL A 135 7.13 -20.64 18.75
C VAL A 135 6.82 -19.51 19.72
N TRP A 136 7.57 -18.41 19.60
CA TRP A 136 7.41 -17.24 20.44
C TRP A 136 6.93 -16.04 19.62
N THR A 137 6.02 -15.27 20.20
CA THR A 137 5.74 -13.90 19.73
C THR A 137 6.87 -12.98 20.16
N GLN A 138 7.10 -11.89 19.43
CA GLN A 138 8.15 -10.92 19.78
C GLN A 138 7.95 -10.35 21.18
N ARG A 139 6.71 -10.03 21.54
CA ARG A 139 6.36 -9.56 22.87
C ARG A 139 6.64 -10.61 23.94
N GLY A 140 6.22 -11.86 23.74
CA GLY A 140 6.45 -12.93 24.71
C GLY A 140 7.93 -13.22 24.95
N ALA A 141 8.74 -13.23 23.89
CA ALA A 141 10.19 -13.43 24.00
C ALA A 141 10.87 -12.26 24.75
N ILE A 142 10.46 -11.01 24.48
CA ILE A 142 10.95 -9.83 25.21
C ILE A 142 10.58 -9.91 26.70
N GLU A 143 9.33 -10.22 27.01
CA GLU A 143 8.86 -10.34 28.40
C GLU A 143 9.63 -11.43 29.15
N GLN A 144 9.91 -12.56 28.50
CA GLN A 144 10.71 -13.65 29.08
C GLN A 144 12.16 -13.21 29.34
N LEU A 145 12.81 -12.55 28.38
CA LEU A 145 14.17 -12.02 28.55
C LEU A 145 14.25 -10.98 29.68
N LEU A 146 13.29 -10.06 29.76
CA LEU A 146 13.22 -9.06 30.83
C LEU A 146 13.04 -9.69 32.21
N LYS A 147 12.20 -10.73 32.30
CA LYS A 147 11.97 -11.48 33.54
C LYS A 147 13.24 -12.22 33.99
N GLU A 148 14.01 -12.77 33.06
CA GLU A 148 15.29 -13.42 33.34
C GLU A 148 16.36 -12.41 33.76
N GLU A 149 16.47 -11.28 33.04
CA GLU A 149 17.39 -10.20 33.41
C GLU A 149 17.10 -9.67 34.82
N ALA A 150 15.83 -9.45 35.17
CA ALA A 150 15.42 -9.02 36.51
C ALA A 150 15.79 -10.03 37.62
N ARG A 151 15.75 -11.34 37.32
CA ARG A 151 16.16 -12.40 38.27
C ARG A 151 17.67 -12.45 38.43
N SER A 152 18.42 -12.26 37.36
CA SER A 152 19.89 -12.30 37.35
C SER A 152 20.54 -11.11 38.08
N ILE A 153 19.82 -10.00 38.27
CA ILE A 153 20.31 -8.81 39.00
C ILE A 153 20.30 -9.00 40.52
N GLN A 154 19.71 -10.08 41.06
CA GLN A 154 19.80 -10.37 42.51
C GLN A 154 21.18 -10.96 42.89
N PRO A 155 22.09 -10.19 43.54
CA PRO A 155 23.51 -10.54 43.61
C PRO A 155 23.86 -11.61 44.67
N SER A 156 22.91 -12.18 45.40
CA SER A 156 23.19 -12.86 46.66
C SER A 156 23.18 -14.39 46.65
N ALA A 157 22.78 -15.06 45.56
CA ALA A 157 22.50 -16.50 45.62
C ALA A 157 23.63 -17.45 45.15
N TYR A 158 24.61 -16.99 44.34
CA TYR A 158 25.46 -17.93 43.59
C TYR A 158 26.99 -17.74 43.65
N GLY A 159 27.53 -16.75 44.37
CA GLY A 159 28.99 -16.63 44.56
C GLY A 159 29.82 -16.48 43.28
N MET A 160 29.21 -16.16 42.13
CA MET A 160 29.89 -15.93 40.85
C MET A 160 30.61 -14.58 40.86
N GLN A 161 31.79 -14.52 40.20
CA GLN A 161 32.50 -13.26 40.00
C GLN A 161 31.74 -12.34 39.03
N ALA A 162 31.88 -11.03 39.21
CA ALA A 162 31.16 -10.03 38.42
C ALA A 162 31.41 -10.12 36.89
N SER A 163 32.58 -10.63 36.47
CA SER A 163 32.90 -10.86 35.05
C SER A 163 32.09 -12.01 34.45
N GLU A 164 31.97 -13.13 35.16
CA GLU A 164 31.21 -14.31 34.72
C GLU A 164 29.70 -14.03 34.66
N GLN A 165 29.19 -13.21 35.58
CA GLN A 165 27.79 -12.76 35.55
C GLN A 165 27.49 -11.91 34.32
N LYS A 166 28.41 -11.00 33.96
CA LYS A 166 28.27 -10.17 32.76
C LYS A 166 28.26 -11.01 31.49
N GLU A 167 29.19 -11.96 31.36
CA GLU A 167 29.27 -12.84 30.19
C GLU A 167 28.03 -13.75 30.08
N HIS A 168 27.55 -14.26 31.22
CA HIS A 168 26.33 -15.06 31.26
C HIS A 168 25.10 -14.26 30.78
N LEU A 169 24.96 -13.01 31.25
CA LEU A 169 23.90 -12.11 30.79
C LEU A 169 24.00 -11.80 29.29
N GLU A 170 25.21 -11.59 28.75
CA GLU A 170 25.40 -11.38 27.31
C GLU A 170 25.01 -12.61 26.49
N ARG A 171 25.34 -13.83 26.94
CA ARG A 171 24.89 -15.07 26.27
C ARG A 171 23.37 -15.27 26.35
N MET A 172 22.74 -14.90 27.47
CA MET A 172 21.29 -14.98 27.64
C MET A 172 20.54 -14.03 26.70
N LYS A 173 21.12 -12.83 26.44
CA LYS A 173 20.58 -11.88 25.46
C LYS A 173 20.59 -12.42 24.02
N GLN A 174 21.37 -13.46 23.73
CA GLN A 174 21.46 -14.09 22.40
C GLN A 174 20.52 -15.29 22.18
N ARG A 175 19.69 -15.62 23.18
CA ARG A 175 18.86 -16.83 23.21
C ARG A 175 17.78 -16.88 22.13
N PHE A 176 17.00 -15.81 22.00
CA PHE A 176 15.88 -15.77 21.07
C PHE A 176 16.32 -15.28 19.70
N LYS A 177 15.90 -15.99 18.65
CA LYS A 177 16.29 -15.70 17.27
C LYS A 177 15.09 -15.74 16.33
N PHE A 178 15.13 -14.92 15.29
CA PHE A 178 14.17 -14.96 14.19
C PHE A 178 14.48 -16.13 13.26
N ILE A 179 13.47 -16.94 12.91
CA ILE A 179 13.69 -18.11 12.05
C ILE A 179 14.20 -17.74 10.64
N CYS A 180 13.72 -16.64 10.06
CA CYS A 180 14.08 -16.22 8.69
C CYS A 180 15.56 -15.89 8.47
N CYS A 181 16.25 -15.37 9.48
CA CYS A 181 17.62 -14.85 9.32
C CYS A 181 18.56 -15.19 10.47
N HIS A 182 18.04 -15.84 11.51
CA HIS A 182 18.78 -16.23 12.71
C HIS A 182 19.38 -15.04 13.48
N GLN A 183 18.89 -13.83 13.20
CA GLN A 183 19.23 -12.63 13.94
C GLN A 183 18.69 -12.74 15.37
N THR A 184 19.53 -12.40 16.33
CA THR A 184 19.18 -12.34 17.75
C THR A 184 18.17 -11.24 18.01
N LEU A 185 17.18 -11.52 18.86
CA LEU A 185 16.26 -10.55 19.43
C LEU A 185 16.94 -9.76 20.57
N PHE A 186 16.83 -8.43 20.55
CA PHE A 186 17.48 -7.48 21.45
C PHE A 186 16.39 -6.57 22.04
N ILE A 187 16.47 -6.36 23.34
CA ILE A 187 15.58 -5.47 24.09
C ILE A 187 16.25 -4.09 24.14
N GLY A 188 15.89 -3.17 23.25
CA GLY A 188 16.39 -1.78 23.35
C GLY A 188 16.78 -1.08 22.05
N GLY A 189 16.48 -1.63 20.88
CA GLY A 189 16.67 -0.93 19.60
C GLY A 189 15.60 -1.33 18.59
N MET A 190 15.28 -0.43 17.64
CA MET A 190 14.56 -0.81 16.43
C MET A 190 15.46 -1.77 15.65
N MET A 191 15.13 -3.06 15.65
CA MET A 191 15.77 -3.98 14.72
C MET A 191 15.26 -3.72 13.34
N GLY A 192 16.18 -3.45 12.42
CA GLY A 192 15.88 -3.66 11.02
C GLY A 192 15.56 -5.13 10.81
N GLY A 193 14.38 -5.40 10.28
CA GLY A 193 14.04 -6.71 9.74
C GLY A 193 15.01 -7.17 8.64
N CYS A 194 15.05 -8.47 8.37
CA CYS A 194 15.90 -9.03 7.32
C CYS A 194 15.29 -8.94 5.92
N LYS A 195 13.96 -8.73 5.83
CA LYS A 195 13.24 -8.61 4.56
C LYS A 195 12.81 -7.16 4.36
N LYS A 196 12.92 -6.72 3.10
CA LYS A 196 12.54 -5.38 2.66
C LYS A 196 11.43 -5.51 1.62
N GLY A 197 10.38 -4.70 1.76
CA GLY A 197 9.24 -4.72 0.86
C GLY A 197 8.41 -3.45 0.97
N LYS A 198 7.22 -3.47 0.37
CA LYS A 198 6.17 -2.50 0.68
C LYS A 198 5.48 -2.90 1.99
N HIS A 199 4.89 -1.94 2.68
CA HIS A 199 3.97 -2.22 3.76
C HIS A 199 2.72 -2.92 3.22
N SER A 200 2.11 -3.76 4.05
CA SER A 200 0.90 -4.50 3.70
C SER A 200 -0.25 -4.05 4.60
N SER A 201 -1.39 -3.73 3.96
CA SER A 201 -2.62 -3.35 4.65
C SER A 201 -3.24 -4.56 5.39
N PRO A 202 -3.86 -4.35 6.56
CA PRO A 202 -4.53 -5.42 7.31
C PRO A 202 -5.86 -5.86 6.68
N ASN A 203 -6.43 -5.04 5.79
CA ASN A 203 -7.77 -5.26 5.23
C ASN A 203 -7.73 -5.79 3.79
N VAL A 204 -6.63 -6.43 3.36
CA VAL A 204 -6.60 -7.05 2.04
C VAL A 204 -7.44 -8.33 2.09
N THR A 205 -8.58 -8.33 1.39
CA THR A 205 -9.35 -9.56 1.18
C THR A 205 -8.56 -10.51 0.29
N VAL A 206 -8.82 -11.82 0.41
CA VAL A 206 -8.16 -12.85 -0.41
C VAL A 206 -8.35 -12.54 -1.91
N GLU A 207 -9.55 -12.13 -2.30
CA GLU A 207 -9.88 -11.74 -3.68
C GLU A 207 -9.01 -10.58 -4.18
N LYS A 208 -8.85 -9.53 -3.37
CA LYS A 208 -8.03 -8.37 -3.72
C LYS A 208 -6.53 -8.69 -3.72
N TRP A 209 -6.09 -9.64 -2.90
CA TRP A 209 -4.73 -10.16 -2.90
C TRP A 209 -4.43 -10.96 -4.17
N GLU A 210 -5.34 -11.84 -4.58
CA GLU A 210 -5.21 -12.64 -5.80
C GLU A 210 -5.17 -11.77 -7.07
N GLU A 211 -6.01 -10.74 -7.15
CA GLU A 211 -5.96 -9.73 -8.22
C GLU A 211 -4.60 -9.01 -8.27
N THR A 212 -4.12 -8.54 -7.12
CA THR A 212 -2.81 -7.85 -7.02
C THR A 212 -1.65 -8.78 -7.38
N CYS A 213 -1.72 -10.06 -7.02
CA CYS A 213 -0.74 -11.07 -7.42
C CYS A 213 -0.77 -11.32 -8.93
N HIS A 214 -1.96 -11.43 -9.53
CA HIS A 214 -2.10 -11.63 -10.97
C HIS A 214 -1.53 -10.48 -11.81
N GLU A 215 -1.68 -9.23 -11.35
CA GLU A 215 -1.10 -8.06 -12.04
C GLU A 215 0.43 -7.99 -11.89
N ASN A 216 1.00 -8.37 -10.74
CA ASN A 216 2.44 -8.31 -10.50
C ASN A 216 3.25 -9.47 -11.10
N VAL A 217 2.61 -10.62 -11.38
CA VAL A 217 3.27 -11.77 -12.04
C VAL A 217 3.70 -11.43 -13.49
N LEU A 218 3.10 -10.41 -14.11
CA LEU A 218 3.48 -9.98 -15.46
C LEU A 218 4.74 -9.09 -15.50
N GLU A 219 5.21 -8.54 -14.37
CA GLU A 219 6.45 -7.74 -14.31
C GLU A 219 7.62 -8.42 -13.60
N ILE A 220 7.40 -9.45 -12.79
CA ILE A 220 8.46 -10.13 -12.05
C ILE A 220 8.34 -11.65 -12.19
N VAL A 221 9.05 -12.19 -13.17
CA VAL A 221 9.41 -13.61 -13.18
C VAL A 221 10.35 -13.85 -12.00
N ASP A 222 10.01 -14.82 -11.14
CA ASP A 222 10.77 -15.36 -9.98
C ASP A 222 10.59 -14.71 -8.59
N LEU A 223 9.36 -14.58 -8.11
CA LEU A 223 9.12 -14.73 -6.67
C LEU A 223 7.91 -15.63 -6.40
N HIS A 224 8.18 -16.80 -5.79
CA HIS A 224 7.18 -17.70 -5.25
C HIS A 224 6.14 -16.94 -4.43
N CYS A 225 4.87 -16.97 -4.89
CA CYS A 225 3.72 -16.70 -4.05
C CYS A 225 3.76 -17.72 -2.91
N CYS A 226 4.05 -17.26 -1.69
CA CYS A 226 3.98 -18.11 -0.51
C CYS A 226 2.53 -18.57 -0.31
N ASP A 227 2.36 -19.88 -0.13
CA ASP A 227 1.09 -20.55 0.14
C ASP A 227 0.36 -19.92 1.35
N ILE A 228 -0.87 -19.44 1.12
CA ILE A 228 -1.79 -18.92 2.15
C ILE A 228 -2.69 -20.06 2.63
N ASP A 229 -2.11 -21.18 3.04
CA ASP A 229 -2.91 -22.28 3.61
C ASP A 229 -3.13 -22.13 5.13
N ASP A 230 -2.59 -21.09 5.79
CA ASP A 230 -2.55 -21.02 7.26
C ASP A 230 -3.36 -19.87 7.90
N LEU A 231 -4.15 -19.11 7.13
CA LEU A 231 -5.01 -18.05 7.71
C LEU A 231 -6.26 -18.57 8.42
N SER A 232 -6.60 -19.86 8.32
CA SER A 232 -7.76 -20.42 9.05
C SER A 232 -7.53 -20.62 10.55
N SER A 233 -6.31 -20.39 11.06
CA SER A 233 -5.97 -20.64 12.47
C SER A 233 -5.93 -19.40 13.38
N VAL A 234 -6.05 -18.18 12.83
CA VAL A 234 -5.90 -16.92 13.61
C VAL A 234 -7.24 -16.24 13.95
N VAL A 235 -8.37 -16.77 13.48
CA VAL A 235 -9.70 -16.32 13.94
C VAL A 235 -10.23 -17.27 15.02
N LYS A 236 -9.68 -17.17 16.23
CA LYS A 236 -10.36 -17.49 17.50
C LYS A 236 -9.84 -16.63 18.64
#